data_AF-A0A127B4R5-F1
#
_entry.id   AF-A0A127B4R5-F1
#
_cell.length_a   1.000
_cell.length_b   1.000
_cell.length_c   1.000
_cell.angle_alpha   90.00
_cell.angle_beta   90.00
_cell.angle_gamma   90.00
#
_symmetry.space_group_name_H-M   'P 1'
#
loop_
_entity.id
_entity.type
_entity.pdbx_description
1 polymer ?
#
loop_
_entity_poly.entity_id
_entity_poly.type
_entity_poly.pdbx_seq_one_letter_code
_entity_poly.pdbx_strand_id
1 'polypeptide(L)'
;MGYKIKAECGCGLESKKIYQGIGFNYFTTRVRLEPAYCDHCGIVVGSDMSKTESKCPNCARDTKYYFEGMEDQFGGDSDFPPSDYLQSKDFWHCPKCKKETLQFARLGLWD
;
A
#
# COMPACT_ATOMS: atom_id res chain seq x y z
N MET A 1 5.20 4.84 -12.80
CA MET A 1 3.87 5.46 -12.84
C MET A 1 3.23 5.36 -11.48
N GLY A 2 2.69 6.47 -11.01
CA GLY A 2 2.18 6.62 -9.65
C GLY A 2 0.67 6.78 -9.62
N TYR A 3 -0.01 6.01 -8.77
CA TYR A 3 -1.46 6.12 -8.55
C TYR A 3 -1.83 6.76 -7.22
N LYS A 4 -2.82 7.66 -7.26
CA LYS A 4 -3.56 8.11 -6.08
C LYS A 4 -4.59 7.03 -5.80
N ILE A 5 -4.55 6.43 -4.63
CA ILE A 5 -5.50 5.41 -4.22
C ILE A 5 -6.11 5.77 -2.87
N LYS A 6 -7.18 5.07 -2.53
CA LYS A 6 -7.84 5.13 -1.23
C LYS A 6 -8.32 3.75 -0.83
N ALA A 7 -7.95 3.33 0.36
CA ALA A 7 -8.46 2.12 1.00
C ALA A 7 -9.78 2.39 1.70
N GLU A 8 -10.77 1.55 1.43
CA GLU A 8 -12.12 1.61 1.99
C GLU A 8 -12.59 0.20 2.38
N CYS A 9 -13.36 0.09 3.46
CA CYS A 9 -13.92 -1.19 3.89
C CYS A 9 -15.29 -1.01 4.53
N GLY A 10 -16.22 -1.94 4.30
CA GLY A 10 -17.58 -1.90 4.86
C GLY A 10 -17.68 -1.89 6.39
N CYS A 11 -16.58 -2.16 7.12
CA CYS A 11 -16.50 -1.96 8.56
C CYS A 11 -16.29 -0.48 8.99
N GLY A 12 -16.35 0.45 8.04
CA GLY A 12 -16.10 1.87 8.25
C GLY A 12 -14.62 2.20 8.44
N LEU A 13 -13.71 1.43 7.83
CA LEU A 13 -12.32 1.89 7.64
C LEU A 13 -12.28 2.71 6.37
N GLU A 14 -11.78 3.94 6.48
CA GLU A 14 -11.51 4.81 5.35
C GLU A 14 -10.13 5.45 5.56
N SER A 15 -9.24 5.24 4.60
CA SER A 15 -7.91 5.86 4.63
C SER A 15 -7.95 7.28 4.06
N LYS A 16 -6.92 8.05 4.41
CA LYS A 16 -6.58 9.25 3.64
C LYS A 16 -6.09 8.84 2.24
N LYS A 17 -5.95 9.81 1.35
CA LYS A 17 -5.31 9.60 0.04
C LYS A 17 -3.91 8.99 0.22
N ILE A 18 -3.66 7.91 -0.49
CA ILE A 18 -2.38 7.20 -0.51
C ILE A 18 -1.76 7.38 -1.90
N TYR A 19 -0.47 7.66 -1.93
CA TYR A 19 0.33 7.66 -3.15
C TYR A 19 1.00 6.30 -3.27
N GLN A 20 0.77 5.62 -4.38
CA GLN A 20 1.33 4.30 -4.67
C GLN A 20 2.23 4.40 -5.90
N GLY A 21 3.35 3.66 -5.88
CA GLY A 21 4.26 3.47 -7.00
C GLY A 21 5.50 4.35 -6.93
N ILE A 22 6.15 4.47 -8.08
CA ILE A 22 7.34 5.28 -8.28
C ILE A 22 6.96 6.56 -9.04
N GLY A 23 7.33 7.71 -8.50
CA GLY A 23 7.13 9.01 -9.16
C GLY A 23 8.24 9.34 -10.16
N PHE A 24 8.08 10.42 -10.94
CA PHE A 24 9.06 10.84 -11.96
C PHE A 24 10.50 10.96 -11.44
N ASN A 25 10.67 11.37 -10.18
CA ASN A 25 12.00 11.56 -9.57
C ASN A 25 12.62 10.29 -8.98
N TYR A 26 12.06 9.09 -9.21
CA TYR A 26 12.56 7.85 -8.61
C TYR A 26 14.05 7.61 -8.84
N PHE A 27 14.58 7.89 -10.03
CA PHE A 27 16.01 7.70 -10.31
C PHE A 27 16.93 8.64 -9.50
N THR A 28 16.38 9.74 -8.99
CA THR A 28 17.07 10.71 -8.13
C THR A 28 16.84 10.42 -6.65
N THR A 29 15.58 10.20 -6.25
CA THR A 29 15.20 10.07 -4.83
C THR A 29 15.25 8.64 -4.32
N ARG A 30 15.14 7.65 -5.22
CA ARG A 30 14.96 6.22 -4.90
C ARG A 30 13.75 5.94 -3.99
N VAL A 31 12.80 6.88 -3.91
CA VAL A 31 11.60 6.77 -3.07
C VAL A 31 10.52 6.01 -3.83
N ARG A 32 10.01 4.94 -3.21
CA ARG A 32 8.83 4.21 -3.65
C ARG A 32 7.79 4.25 -2.54
N LEU A 33 6.57 4.64 -2.88
CA LEU A 33 5.47 4.68 -1.93
C LEU A 33 4.55 3.49 -2.15
N GLU A 34 4.17 2.78 -1.09
CA GLU A 34 3.23 1.66 -1.15
C GLU A 34 2.21 1.75 -0.02
N PRO A 35 0.97 1.25 -0.20
CA PRO A 35 0.03 1.12 0.90
C PRO A 35 0.55 0.10 1.90
N ALA A 36 0.55 0.52 3.15
CA ALA A 36 0.90 -0.27 4.32
C ALA A 36 -0.22 -0.17 5.36
N TYR A 37 -0.38 -1.22 6.15
CA TYR A 37 -1.41 -1.30 7.18
C TYR A 37 -0.80 -1.55 8.56
N CYS A 38 -1.48 -1.06 9.59
CA CYS A 38 -1.15 -1.35 10.98
C CYS A 38 -2.27 -2.17 11.62
N ASP A 39 -2.01 -3.44 11.91
CA ASP A 39 -2.98 -4.29 12.59
C ASP A 39 -3.31 -3.84 14.01
N HIS A 40 -2.42 -3.12 14.69
CA HIS A 40 -2.70 -2.66 16.04
C HIS A 40 -3.71 -1.50 16.07
N CYS A 41 -3.54 -0.56 15.14
CA CYS A 41 -4.27 0.71 15.14
C CYS A 41 -5.39 0.76 14.10
N GLY A 42 -5.49 -0.26 13.23
CA GLY A 42 -6.59 -0.42 12.29
C GLY A 42 -6.57 0.60 11.15
N ILE A 43 -5.38 1.09 10.75
CA ILE A 43 -5.25 2.11 9.71
C ILE A 43 -4.51 1.58 8.48
N VAL A 44 -4.77 2.21 7.34
CA VAL A 44 -4.01 2.04 6.09
C VAL A 44 -3.46 3.39 5.67
N VAL A 45 -2.16 3.43 5.34
CA VAL A 45 -1.41 4.64 4.99
C VAL A 45 -0.42 4.36 3.87
N GLY A 46 0.05 5.40 3.18
CA GLY A 46 1.21 5.27 2.28
C GLY A 46 2.50 5.28 3.09
N SER A 47 3.39 4.32 2.83
CA SER A 47 4.70 4.25 3.44
C SER A 47 5.80 4.18 2.39
N ASP A 48 6.96 4.74 2.73
CA ASP A 48 8.15 4.76 1.89
C ASP A 48 8.95 3.48 2.10
N MET A 49 9.00 2.65 1.06
CA MET A 49 9.72 1.38 1.08
C MET A 49 11.24 1.53 1.08
N SER A 50 11.77 2.69 0.70
CA SER A 50 13.22 2.93 0.73
C SER A 50 13.77 3.06 2.15
N LYS A 51 12.88 3.22 3.14
CA LYS A 51 13.25 3.32 4.56
C LYS A 51 13.33 1.93 5.18
N THR A 52 14.36 1.74 6.00
CA THR A 52 14.62 0.48 6.73
C THR A 52 13.48 0.09 7.67
N GLU A 53 12.73 1.08 8.18
CA GLU A 53 11.60 0.84 9.08
C GLU A 53 10.37 1.64 8.63
N SER A 54 9.25 0.93 8.50
CA SER A 54 7.95 1.52 8.20
C SER A 54 7.10 1.50 9.45
N LYS A 55 7.02 2.65 10.13
CA LYS A 55 6.30 2.81 11.40
C LYS A 55 4.93 3.43 11.18
N CYS A 56 3.95 2.94 11.92
CA CYS A 56 2.59 3.46 11.94
C CYS A 56 2.58 4.88 12.52
N PRO A 57 2.03 5.89 11.82
CA PRO A 57 2.02 7.27 12.31
C PRO A 57 1.18 7.46 13.58
N ASN A 58 0.25 6.55 13.90
CA ASN A 58 -0.62 6.67 15.07
C ASN A 58 -0.04 6.03 16.33
N CYS A 59 0.78 4.98 16.19
CA CYS A 59 1.20 4.19 17.34
C CYS A 59 2.64 3.66 17.28
N ALA A 60 3.42 4.11 16.29
CA ALA A 60 4.84 3.81 16.11
C ALA A 60 5.22 2.32 16.00
N ARG A 61 4.23 1.41 15.95
CA ARG A 61 4.45 -0.01 15.65
C ARG A 61 4.72 -0.22 14.17
N ASP A 62 5.32 -1.35 13.83
CA ASP A 62 5.59 -1.71 12.45
C ASP A 62 4.30 -1.84 11.64
N THR A 63 4.36 -1.35 10.41
CA THR A 63 3.34 -1.55 9.38
C THR A 63 3.78 -2.66 8.44
N LYS A 64 2.81 -3.38 7.89
CA LYS A 64 3.03 -4.39 6.86
C LYS A 64 2.56 -3.86 5.52
N TYR A 65 3.25 -4.22 4.46
CA TYR A 65 2.83 -3.84 3.12
C TYR A 65 1.83 -4.84 2.54
N TYR A 66 0.94 -4.36 1.66
CA TYR A 66 -0.03 -5.24 0.99
C TYR A 66 0.59 -6.13 -0.07
N PHE A 67 1.77 -5.78 -0.59
CA PHE A 67 2.46 -6.58 -1.59
C PHE A 67 3.31 -7.72 -0.98
N GLU A 68 3.55 -7.71 0.34
CA GLU A 68 4.34 -8.77 1.02
C GLU A 68 3.71 -10.15 0.73
N GLY A 69 4.53 -11.10 0.27
CA GLY A 69 4.08 -12.44 -0.12
C GLY A 69 3.43 -12.53 -1.51
N MET A 70 3.48 -11.47 -2.31
CA MET A 70 3.13 -11.51 -3.74
C MET A 70 4.34 -11.69 -4.67
N GLU A 71 5.54 -11.83 -4.11
CA GLU A 71 6.81 -11.95 -4.85
C GLU A 71 6.78 -13.13 -5.84
N ASP A 72 6.19 -14.26 -5.45
CA ASP A 72 6.07 -15.45 -6.29
C ASP A 72 5.01 -15.32 -7.41
N GLN A 73 4.04 -14.42 -7.26
CA GLN A 73 2.94 -14.28 -8.23
C GLN A 73 3.34 -13.49 -9.48
N PHE A 74 4.36 -12.64 -9.39
CA PHE A 74 4.75 -11.75 -10.48
C PHE A 74 6.01 -12.20 -11.24
N GLY A 75 6.54 -13.38 -10.93
CA GLY A 75 7.48 -14.16 -11.74
C GLY A 75 8.44 -13.33 -12.60
N GLY A 76 9.44 -12.70 -12.00
CA GLY A 76 10.48 -11.99 -12.74
C GLY A 76 11.54 -11.33 -11.86
N ASP A 77 12.72 -11.08 -12.43
CA ASP A 77 13.90 -10.40 -11.87
C ASP A 77 13.67 -8.94 -11.43
N SER A 78 12.42 -8.52 -11.24
CA SER A 78 12.09 -7.23 -10.65
C SER A 78 11.80 -7.45 -9.17
N ASP A 79 12.54 -6.76 -8.28
CA ASP A 79 12.36 -6.75 -6.81
C ASP A 79 10.95 -6.30 -6.35
N PHE A 80 10.01 -6.10 -7.28
CA PHE A 80 8.95 -5.12 -7.19
C PHE A 80 7.74 -5.51 -8.04
N PRO A 81 6.55 -5.70 -7.43
CA PRO A 81 5.34 -5.98 -8.19
C PRO A 81 4.90 -4.76 -8.99
N PRO A 82 4.20 -4.98 -10.12
CA PRO A 82 3.74 -3.91 -10.98
C PRO A 82 2.74 -3.03 -10.23
N SER A 83 2.72 -1.72 -10.51
CA SER A 83 1.93 -0.72 -9.78
C SER A 83 0.41 -0.98 -9.73
N ASP A 84 -0.09 -1.90 -10.57
CA ASP A 84 -1.48 -2.33 -10.64
C ASP A 84 -1.80 -3.61 -9.86
N TYR A 85 -0.84 -4.18 -9.11
CA TYR A 85 -1.08 -5.40 -8.32
C TYR A 85 -2.28 -5.30 -7.37
N LEU A 86 -2.64 -4.11 -6.90
CA LEU A 86 -3.82 -3.90 -6.05
C LEU A 86 -5.14 -4.25 -6.76
N GLN A 87 -5.12 -4.36 -8.09
CA GLN A 87 -6.24 -4.81 -8.93
C GLN A 87 -6.23 -6.32 -9.17
N SER A 88 -5.20 -7.05 -8.72
CA SER A 88 -5.14 -8.52 -8.87
C SER A 88 -6.13 -9.24 -7.96
N LYS A 89 -6.65 -8.55 -6.93
CA LYS A 89 -7.66 -9.04 -6.00
C LYS A 89 -8.71 -7.97 -5.75
N ASP A 90 -9.97 -8.39 -5.68
CA ASP A 90 -11.10 -7.51 -5.37
C ASP A 90 -11.10 -7.06 -3.91
N PHE A 91 -10.59 -7.92 -3.01
CA PHE A 91 -10.60 -7.70 -1.57
C PHE A 91 -9.23 -8.00 -0.96
N TRP A 92 -8.89 -7.18 0.03
CA TRP A 92 -7.63 -7.19 0.76
C TRP A 92 -7.89 -7.24 2.26
N HIS A 93 -6.87 -7.63 3.01
CA HIS A 93 -6.92 -7.64 4.47
C HIS A 93 -7.26 -6.25 5.03
N CYS A 94 -8.31 -6.16 5.83
CA CYS A 94 -8.66 -4.96 6.56
C CYS A 94 -8.04 -4.99 7.96
N PRO A 95 -7.15 -4.04 8.33
CA PRO A 95 -6.54 -4.02 9.65
C PRO A 95 -7.55 -3.66 10.77
N LYS A 96 -8.73 -3.12 10.44
CA LYS A 96 -9.75 -2.77 11.45
C LYS A 96 -10.67 -3.95 11.79
N CYS A 97 -11.22 -4.65 10.80
CA CYS A 97 -12.13 -5.78 11.04
C CYS A 97 -11.48 -7.17 10.92
N LYS A 98 -10.21 -7.24 10.49
CA LYS A 98 -9.42 -8.47 10.33
C LYS A 98 -9.96 -9.46 9.30
N LYS A 99 -10.75 -8.96 8.34
CA LYS A 99 -11.33 -9.75 7.25
C LYS A 99 -10.79 -9.25 5.91
N GLU A 100 -10.80 -10.12 4.91
CA GLU A 100 -10.48 -9.76 3.53
C GLU A 100 -11.69 -9.09 2.87
N THR A 101 -11.90 -7.83 3.21
CA THR A 101 -13.05 -7.03 2.75
C THR A 101 -12.67 -5.59 2.40
N LEU A 102 -11.38 -5.26 2.41
CA LEU A 102 -10.88 -3.92 2.08
C LEU A 102 -10.68 -3.81 0.57
N GLN A 103 -11.06 -2.68 -0.01
CA GLN A 103 -10.90 -2.40 -1.43
C GLN A 103 -10.05 -1.15 -1.63
N PHE A 104 -9.31 -1.11 -2.74
CA PHE A 104 -8.54 0.06 -3.15
C PHE A 104 -9.22 0.76 -4.32
N ALA A 105 -9.77 1.93 -4.08
CA ALA A 105 -10.30 2.80 -5.13
C ALA A 105 -9.17 3.61 -5.76
N ARG A 106 -9.09 3.61 -7.10
CA ARG A 106 -8.19 4.52 -7.85
C ARG A 106 -8.82 5.91 -7.92
N LEU A 107 -8.06 6.91 -7.49
CA LEU A 107 -8.43 8.33 -7.52
C LEU A 107 -7.74 9.10 -8.66
N GLY A 108 -6.81 8.48 -9.37
CA GLY A 108 -6.10 9.07 -10.52
C GLY A 108 -4.59 8.85 -10.47
N LEU A 109 -3.86 9.60 -11.28
CA LEU A 109 -2.39 9.61 -11.31
C LEU A 109 -1.83 10.71 -10.40
N TRP A 110 -0.60 10.56 -9.90
CA TRP A 110 0.11 11.60 -9.13
C TRP A 110 1.53 11.88 -9.58
N ASP A 111 2.12 11.03 -10.42
CA ASP A 111 3.36 11.38 -11.07
C ASP A 111 3.07 12.37 -12.20
#